data_AF-A0A9E1N4Z7-F1
#
_entry.id   AF-A0A9E1N4Z7-F1
#
_cell.length_a   1.000
_cell.length_b   1.000
_cell.length_c   1.000
_cell.angle_alpha   90.00
_cell.angle_beta   90.00
_cell.angle_gamma   90.00
#
_symmetry.space_group_name_H-M   'P 1'
#
loop_
_entity.id
_entity.type
_entity.pdbx_description
1 polymer ?
#
loop_
_entity_poly.entity_id
_entity_poly.type
_entity_poly.pdbx_seq_one_letter_code
_entity_poly.pdbx_strand_id
1 'polypeptide(L)'
;MTGLLGGTPISKKTQQENDRHNPVMVLAVLAFLLVYIYLFTYASKSLELPMPQDLSESLGLYVDHVFDDDRNIDSSLYVPFTWIFSKNDDERLVLFLGVGFAFLLVYFIPLEHKQRSLVFSSLIIIGILYGMEGVSGLLCAHSLVFLILHPVSSFRLWIAFLPGFFGFWTFDPYMLLGSNALVQSLLAGGISVLIYRYGVLRLLAFPSAAKVIRVVVVQSALITVLIGALLEGWFTGPWKLALGVLLFFWHWERLFLYHIDYQDGKIPETISFMTYLSVFLTPGQIANWNWGVTIGQGYAYTANNFLCEDKNKLVVSGLKLWMVSLGYLVLGDWIRANLVRFFDDQGILVYWRIENMSEDFVMGSTIGSATVLLTTLIALMKWTFAWGGVVHFKVGLWRVCGYKVDPYFNFPWLSTNLVSLWSRFTFHYREFLVRAFYYPVFFKFFKGHTHLRIFTATMAAACFGNLIWGHMTEAVFYSGVNRNSIFISLNQWPYFVLLGLGITASEFWLLHKKKSPRRPWTPDKYIGWDVLSAYVTLQYFALIHIFVYTAPEATLADSFRLFLTGLGIHF
;
A
#
# COMPACT_ATOMS: atom_id res chain seq x y z
N MET A 1 17.91 19.33 2.46
CA MET A 1 18.70 18.32 3.20
C MET A 1 19.26 17.35 2.18
N THR A 2 20.33 17.81 1.53
CA THR A 2 20.65 17.61 0.11
C THR A 2 21.57 16.42 -0.13
N GLY A 3 21.16 15.47 -0.97
CA GLY A 3 22.06 14.58 -1.71
C GLY A 3 22.46 13.23 -1.10
N LEU A 4 22.26 12.97 0.20
CA LEU A 4 22.86 11.79 0.84
C LEU A 4 22.26 10.41 0.45
N LEU A 5 21.09 10.37 -0.20
CA LEU A 5 20.38 9.11 -0.49
C LEU A 5 19.80 9.02 -1.93
N GLY A 6 20.09 10.00 -2.80
CA GLY A 6 19.60 9.99 -4.17
C GLY A 6 20.70 9.56 -5.14
N GLY A 7 20.57 8.39 -5.76
CA GLY A 7 21.39 8.03 -6.91
C GLY A 7 21.20 9.02 -8.06
N THR A 8 22.23 9.20 -8.90
CA THR A 8 22.14 10.02 -10.11
C THR A 8 21.05 9.47 -11.04
N PRO A 9 20.19 10.31 -11.63
CA PRO A 9 19.20 9.85 -12.59
C PRO A 9 19.83 9.11 -13.74
N ILE A 10 19.19 8.02 -14.15
CA ILE A 10 19.68 7.19 -15.24
C ILE A 10 19.54 7.95 -16.56
N SER A 11 20.61 7.92 -17.35
CA SER A 11 20.62 8.61 -18.62
C SER A 11 19.63 7.97 -19.60
N LYS A 12 19.00 8.79 -20.46
CA LYS A 12 18.14 8.28 -21.54
C LYS A 12 18.86 7.29 -22.45
N LYS A 13 20.17 7.48 -22.66
CA LYS A 13 21.00 6.55 -23.44
C LYS A 13 21.04 5.16 -22.81
N THR A 14 21.29 5.10 -21.50
CA THR A 14 21.28 3.84 -20.74
C THR A 14 19.91 3.19 -20.76
N GLN A 15 18.82 3.96 -20.63
CA GLN A 15 17.46 3.42 -20.75
C GLN A 15 17.21 2.81 -22.14
N GLN A 16 17.68 3.46 -23.21
CA GLN A 16 17.57 2.95 -24.57
C GLN A 16 18.37 1.64 -24.76
N GLU A 17 19.57 1.54 -24.19
CA GLU A 17 20.40 0.33 -24.24
C GLU A 17 19.75 -0.86 -23.50
N ASN A 18 19.00 -0.57 -22.44
CA ASN A 18 18.26 -1.53 -21.63
C ASN A 18 16.90 -1.94 -22.22
N ASP A 19 16.36 -1.19 -23.19
CA ASP A 19 15.05 -1.39 -23.80
C ASP A 19 15.05 -2.48 -24.89
N ARG A 20 15.44 -3.71 -24.53
CA ARG A 20 15.59 -4.84 -25.45
C ARG A 20 14.34 -5.71 -25.49
N HIS A 21 13.91 -6.13 -26.68
CA HIS A 21 12.76 -7.03 -26.87
C HIS A 21 13.20 -8.50 -26.92
N ASN A 22 12.41 -9.34 -26.26
CA ASN A 22 12.48 -10.79 -26.28
C ASN A 22 11.05 -11.36 -26.24
N PRO A 23 10.54 -11.92 -27.34
CA PRO A 23 9.18 -12.48 -27.41
C PRO A 23 8.89 -13.55 -26.35
N VAL A 24 9.91 -14.29 -25.88
CA VAL A 24 9.75 -15.29 -24.82
C VAL A 24 9.26 -14.64 -23.52
N MET A 25 9.71 -13.43 -23.21
CA MET A 25 9.25 -12.71 -22.02
C MET A 25 7.79 -12.29 -22.13
N VAL A 26 7.33 -11.95 -23.34
CA VAL A 26 5.93 -11.62 -23.60
C VAL A 26 5.04 -12.84 -23.39
N LEU A 27 5.41 -13.97 -23.99
CA LEU A 27 4.72 -15.24 -23.79
C LEU A 27 4.66 -15.64 -22.32
N ALA A 28 5.76 -15.48 -21.58
CA ALA A 28 5.81 -15.79 -20.16
C ALA A 28 4.87 -14.91 -19.32
N VAL A 29 4.82 -13.59 -19.57
CA VAL A 29 3.89 -12.68 -18.88
C VAL A 29 2.44 -13.03 -19.19
N LEU A 30 2.11 -13.29 -20.46
CA LEU A 30 0.75 -13.67 -20.85
C LEU A 30 0.35 -15.02 -20.24
N ALA A 31 1.25 -16.00 -20.20
CA ALA A 31 1.00 -17.29 -19.57
C ALA A 31 0.72 -17.16 -18.06
N PHE A 32 1.50 -16.33 -17.35
CA PHE A 32 1.21 -16.03 -15.94
C PHE A 32 -0.16 -15.38 -15.77
N LEU A 33 -0.51 -14.39 -16.60
CA LEU A 33 -1.82 -13.75 -16.53
C LEU A 33 -2.97 -14.73 -16.81
N LEU A 34 -2.79 -15.67 -17.75
CA LEU A 34 -3.77 -16.74 -17.99
C LEU A 34 -3.95 -17.65 -16.76
N VAL A 35 -2.87 -17.95 -16.02
CA VAL A 35 -2.97 -18.70 -14.75
C VAL A 35 -3.75 -17.89 -13.71
N TYR A 36 -3.46 -16.60 -13.54
CA TYR A 36 -4.22 -15.72 -12.64
C TYR A 36 -5.70 -15.64 -13.04
N ILE A 37 -5.99 -15.51 -14.34
CA ILE A 37 -7.35 -15.51 -14.88
C ILE A 37 -8.06 -16.84 -14.58
N TYR A 38 -7.42 -17.98 -14.82
CA TYR A 38 -7.99 -19.30 -14.57
C TYR A 38 -8.30 -19.55 -13.08
N LEU A 39 -7.41 -19.11 -12.18
CA LEU A 39 -7.54 -19.39 -10.75
C LEU A 39 -8.51 -18.44 -10.02
N PHE A 40 -8.63 -17.19 -10.46
CA PHE A 40 -9.24 -16.12 -9.69
C PHE A 40 -10.43 -15.44 -10.41
N THR A 41 -10.95 -16.03 -11.48
CA THR A 41 -12.08 -15.45 -12.24
C THR A 41 -12.98 -16.55 -12.83
N TYR A 42 -14.19 -16.17 -13.27
CA TYR A 42 -15.12 -17.05 -14.00
C TYR A 42 -14.71 -17.41 -15.43
N ALA A 43 -13.48 -17.14 -15.85
CA ALA A 43 -13.02 -17.50 -17.19
C ALA A 43 -13.16 -19.00 -17.45
N SER A 44 -12.85 -19.85 -16.47
CA SER A 44 -12.96 -21.32 -16.57
C SER A 44 -14.39 -21.76 -16.88
N LYS A 45 -15.36 -21.23 -16.13
CA LYS A 45 -16.80 -21.47 -16.37
C LYS A 45 -17.25 -20.99 -17.75
N SER A 46 -16.76 -19.84 -18.18
CA SER A 46 -17.15 -19.21 -19.46
C SER A 46 -16.55 -19.92 -20.67
N LEU A 47 -15.42 -20.60 -20.48
CA LEU A 47 -14.69 -21.34 -21.51
C LEU A 47 -14.94 -22.86 -21.44
N GLU A 48 -15.90 -23.31 -20.62
CA GLU A 48 -16.20 -24.73 -20.40
C GLU A 48 -14.98 -25.56 -19.97
N LEU A 49 -14.06 -24.94 -19.23
CA LEU A 49 -12.90 -25.60 -18.63
C LEU A 49 -13.23 -26.12 -17.22
N PRO A 50 -12.56 -27.18 -16.74
CA PRO A 50 -12.69 -27.62 -15.35
C PRO A 50 -12.38 -26.49 -14.38
N MET A 51 -13.25 -26.28 -13.38
CA MET A 51 -12.98 -25.27 -12.34
C MET A 51 -11.75 -25.65 -11.52
N PRO A 52 -11.04 -24.70 -10.90
CA PRO A 52 -9.86 -24.99 -10.08
C PRO A 52 -10.10 -26.08 -9.03
N GLN A 53 -11.25 -26.06 -8.34
CA GLN A 53 -11.63 -27.10 -7.40
C GLN A 53 -11.83 -28.46 -8.07
N ASP A 54 -12.55 -28.50 -9.20
CA ASP A 54 -12.82 -29.76 -9.95
C ASP A 54 -11.52 -30.42 -10.39
N LEU A 55 -10.58 -29.60 -10.88
CA LEU A 55 -9.27 -30.06 -11.28
C LEU A 55 -8.51 -30.63 -10.08
N SER A 56 -8.52 -29.94 -8.93
CA SER A 56 -7.91 -30.43 -7.70
C SER A 56 -8.50 -31.78 -7.26
N GLU A 57 -9.83 -31.88 -7.23
CA GLU A 57 -10.56 -33.11 -6.87
C GLU A 57 -10.26 -34.24 -7.85
N SER A 58 -10.18 -33.96 -9.16
CA SER A 58 -9.83 -34.95 -10.19
C SER A 58 -8.41 -35.51 -10.06
N LEU A 59 -7.50 -34.72 -9.46
CA LEU A 59 -6.13 -35.12 -9.14
C LEU A 59 -6.01 -35.83 -7.78
N GLY A 60 -7.14 -36.03 -7.07
CA GLY A 60 -7.18 -36.62 -5.73
C GLY A 60 -6.72 -35.67 -4.62
N LEU A 61 -6.67 -34.37 -4.91
CA LEU A 61 -6.28 -33.33 -3.95
C LEU A 61 -7.54 -32.67 -3.38
N TYR A 62 -7.99 -33.15 -2.22
CA TYR A 62 -9.08 -32.54 -1.46
C TYR A 62 -8.51 -31.52 -0.49
N VAL A 63 -8.79 -30.24 -0.74
CA VAL A 63 -8.14 -29.12 -0.05
C VAL A 63 -9.20 -28.22 0.56
N ASP A 64 -9.28 -28.21 1.90
CA ASP A 64 -10.20 -27.33 2.63
C ASP A 64 -9.66 -25.90 2.72
N HIS A 65 -10.56 -24.92 2.79
CA HIS A 65 -10.25 -23.50 3.02
C HIS A 65 -9.37 -22.83 1.95
N VAL A 66 -9.40 -23.32 0.71
CA VAL A 66 -8.73 -22.71 -0.45
C VAL A 66 -9.73 -22.22 -1.50
N PHE A 67 -10.82 -22.96 -1.69
CA PHE A 67 -11.83 -22.62 -2.69
C PHE A 67 -13.01 -21.86 -2.05
N ASP A 68 -13.61 -20.96 -2.81
CA ASP A 68 -14.81 -20.22 -2.43
C ASP A 68 -16.10 -20.96 -2.85
N ASP A 69 -17.26 -20.36 -2.59
CA ASP A 69 -18.58 -20.93 -2.89
C ASP A 69 -18.80 -21.19 -4.40
N ASP A 70 -18.02 -20.55 -5.26
CA ASP A 70 -18.15 -20.68 -6.71
C ASP A 70 -17.10 -21.58 -7.35
N ARG A 71 -16.31 -22.29 -6.52
CA ARG A 71 -15.30 -23.29 -6.89
C ARG A 71 -14.01 -22.67 -7.48
N ASN A 72 -13.86 -21.35 -7.43
CA ASN A 72 -12.59 -20.66 -7.69
C ASN A 72 -11.72 -20.61 -6.43
N ILE A 73 -10.46 -20.16 -6.56
CA ILE A 73 -9.59 -19.95 -5.40
C ILE A 73 -9.98 -18.64 -4.71
N ASP A 74 -10.28 -18.71 -3.42
CA ASP A 74 -10.52 -17.51 -2.60
C ASP A 74 -9.24 -16.67 -2.58
N SER A 75 -9.36 -15.41 -2.97
CA SER A 75 -8.22 -14.54 -3.19
C SER A 75 -8.40 -13.23 -2.49
N SER A 76 -7.35 -12.84 -1.76
CA SER A 76 -7.26 -11.51 -1.18
C SER A 76 -7.01 -10.41 -2.22
N LEU A 77 -6.90 -10.72 -3.51
CA LEU A 77 -6.76 -9.71 -4.57
C LEU A 77 -8.15 -9.17 -4.96
N TYR A 78 -8.49 -7.98 -4.45
CA TYR A 78 -9.82 -7.36 -4.64
C TYR A 78 -9.74 -6.11 -5.52
N VAL A 79 -10.83 -5.80 -6.21
CA VAL A 79 -11.00 -4.53 -6.93
C VAL A 79 -12.23 -3.81 -6.36
N PRO A 80 -12.15 -3.25 -5.14
CA PRO A 80 -13.32 -2.77 -4.43
C PRO A 80 -13.86 -1.45 -5.05
N PHE A 81 -15.10 -1.09 -4.71
CA PHE A 81 -15.78 0.19 -5.05
C PHE A 81 -16.17 0.38 -6.52
N THR A 82 -16.24 -0.72 -7.22
CA THR A 82 -16.86 -0.89 -8.53
C THR A 82 -18.38 -0.97 -8.35
N TRP A 83 -19.12 -0.34 -9.25
CA TRP A 83 -20.60 -0.36 -9.26
C TRP A 83 -21.14 -0.95 -10.57
N ILE A 84 -20.23 -1.25 -11.49
CA ILE A 84 -20.52 -1.73 -12.85
C ILE A 84 -20.66 -3.25 -12.86
N PHE A 85 -19.91 -3.94 -12.01
CA PHE A 85 -19.89 -5.38 -11.90
C PHE A 85 -20.61 -5.82 -10.62
N SER A 86 -21.26 -6.98 -10.67
CA SER A 86 -21.95 -7.56 -9.52
C SER A 86 -21.06 -8.50 -8.71
N LYS A 87 -19.88 -8.86 -9.24
CA LYS A 87 -18.98 -9.84 -8.65
C LYS A 87 -17.51 -9.44 -8.85
N ASN A 88 -16.69 -9.70 -7.83
CA ASN A 88 -15.26 -9.39 -7.82
C ASN A 88 -14.45 -10.16 -8.89
N ASP A 89 -14.95 -11.30 -9.37
CA ASP A 89 -14.31 -12.10 -10.42
C ASP A 89 -14.25 -11.38 -11.77
N ASP A 90 -15.32 -10.68 -12.14
CA ASP A 90 -15.37 -9.92 -13.39
C ASP A 90 -14.42 -8.72 -13.33
N GLU A 91 -14.30 -8.10 -12.17
CA GLU A 91 -13.40 -6.98 -11.93
C GLU A 91 -11.94 -7.42 -11.96
N ARG A 92 -11.63 -8.58 -11.37
CA ARG A 92 -10.33 -9.25 -11.49
C ARG A 92 -10.00 -9.59 -12.94
N LEU A 93 -10.97 -10.07 -13.72
CA LEU A 93 -10.78 -10.33 -15.14
C LEU A 93 -10.42 -9.04 -15.91
N VAL A 94 -11.15 -7.95 -15.70
CA VAL A 94 -10.83 -6.64 -16.29
C VAL A 94 -9.44 -6.16 -15.88
N LEU A 95 -9.08 -6.32 -14.60
CA LEU A 95 -7.75 -5.98 -14.10
C LEU A 95 -6.66 -6.78 -14.83
N PHE A 96 -6.77 -8.11 -14.91
CA PHE A 96 -5.74 -8.95 -15.52
C PHE A 96 -5.61 -8.72 -17.03
N LEU A 97 -6.72 -8.58 -17.75
CA LEU A 97 -6.72 -8.22 -19.18
C LEU A 97 -6.11 -6.83 -19.40
N GLY A 98 -6.50 -5.85 -18.56
CA GLY A 98 -5.96 -4.50 -18.58
C GLY A 98 -4.45 -4.47 -18.30
N VAL A 99 -3.98 -5.28 -17.36
CA VAL A 99 -2.55 -5.47 -17.07
C VAL A 99 -1.81 -6.05 -18.28
N GLY A 100 -2.39 -7.07 -18.94
CA GLY A 100 -1.83 -7.62 -20.17
C GLY A 100 -1.72 -6.56 -21.27
N PHE A 101 -2.78 -5.78 -21.49
CA PHE A 101 -2.77 -4.66 -22.43
C PHE A 101 -1.71 -3.61 -22.10
N ALA A 102 -1.65 -3.17 -20.84
CA ALA A 102 -0.67 -2.19 -20.38
C ALA A 102 0.78 -2.68 -20.54
N PHE A 103 1.02 -3.96 -20.22
CA PHE A 103 2.30 -4.62 -20.43
C PHE A 103 2.68 -4.63 -21.92
N LEU A 104 1.77 -5.03 -22.82
CA LEU A 104 2.06 -5.04 -24.26
C LEU A 104 2.39 -3.65 -24.78
N LEU A 105 1.63 -2.62 -24.36
CA LEU A 105 1.92 -1.24 -24.72
C LEU A 105 3.31 -0.82 -24.24
N VAL A 106 3.60 -0.92 -22.94
CA VAL A 106 4.89 -0.47 -22.39
C VAL A 106 6.06 -1.31 -22.92
N TYR A 107 5.84 -2.57 -23.24
CA TYR A 107 6.87 -3.45 -23.74
C TYR A 107 7.32 -3.05 -25.15
N PHE A 108 6.39 -2.79 -26.08
CA PHE A 108 6.68 -2.58 -27.50
C PHE A 108 6.74 -1.12 -27.97
N ILE A 109 6.05 -0.18 -27.30
CA ILE A 109 6.02 1.23 -27.71
C ILE A 109 7.40 1.88 -27.53
N PRO A 110 7.78 2.88 -28.37
CA PRO A 110 9.03 3.63 -28.20
C PRO A 110 9.23 4.21 -26.80
N LEU A 111 10.49 4.24 -26.34
CA LEU A 111 10.89 4.62 -24.98
C LEU A 111 10.23 5.92 -24.47
N GLU A 112 10.11 6.94 -25.33
CA GLU A 112 9.55 8.25 -24.98
C GLU A 112 8.05 8.22 -24.62
N HIS A 113 7.33 7.17 -25.04
CA HIS A 113 5.91 7.00 -24.84
C HIS A 113 5.55 5.91 -23.81
N LYS A 114 6.50 5.07 -23.38
CA LYS A 114 6.26 3.95 -22.47
C LYS A 114 5.60 4.36 -21.14
N GLN A 115 6.13 5.36 -20.45
CA GLN A 115 5.52 5.81 -19.19
C GLN A 115 4.14 6.44 -19.40
N ARG A 116 3.93 7.09 -20.56
CA ARG A 116 2.64 7.69 -20.92
C ARG A 116 1.61 6.62 -21.28
N SER A 117 2.02 5.52 -21.90
CA SER A 117 1.13 4.40 -22.20
C SER A 117 0.64 3.72 -20.94
N LEU A 118 1.45 3.69 -19.87
CA LEU A 118 1.00 3.22 -18.55
C LEU A 118 -0.09 4.13 -17.99
N VAL A 119 0.09 5.45 -17.98
CA VAL A 119 -0.95 6.41 -17.56
C VAL A 119 -2.24 6.19 -18.35
N PHE A 120 -2.13 6.11 -19.68
CA PHE A 120 -3.26 5.90 -20.56
C PHE A 120 -3.99 4.59 -20.26
N SER A 121 -3.25 3.48 -20.15
CA SER A 121 -3.83 2.18 -19.82
C SER A 121 -4.50 2.19 -18.44
N SER A 122 -3.91 2.84 -17.44
CA SER A 122 -4.52 2.97 -16.11
C SER A 122 -5.82 3.74 -16.15
N LEU A 123 -5.89 4.84 -16.91
CA LEU A 123 -7.13 5.62 -17.07
C LEU A 123 -8.22 4.80 -17.77
N ILE A 124 -7.88 3.98 -18.77
CA ILE A 124 -8.84 3.07 -19.41
C ILE A 124 -9.36 2.04 -18.41
N ILE A 125 -8.45 1.35 -17.70
CA ILE A 125 -8.83 0.30 -16.75
C ILE A 125 -9.70 0.90 -15.64
N ILE A 126 -9.33 2.06 -15.10
CA ILE A 126 -10.13 2.80 -14.11
C ILE A 126 -11.48 3.20 -14.71
N GLY A 127 -11.54 3.64 -15.96
CA GLY A 127 -12.80 3.98 -16.62
C GLY A 127 -13.74 2.80 -16.78
N ILE A 128 -13.22 1.59 -17.04
CA ILE A 128 -14.03 0.36 -17.14
C ILE A 128 -14.50 -0.10 -15.76
N LEU A 129 -13.65 -0.01 -14.74
CA LEU A 129 -13.97 -0.49 -13.38
C LEU A 129 -14.84 0.49 -12.58
N TYR A 130 -14.51 1.77 -12.64
CA TYR A 130 -15.04 2.84 -11.79
C TYR A 130 -15.86 3.89 -12.55
N GLY A 131 -16.01 3.74 -13.86
CA GLY A 131 -16.72 4.69 -14.71
C GLY A 131 -15.99 6.03 -14.88
N MET A 132 -16.68 6.96 -15.54
CA MET A 132 -16.15 8.30 -15.79
C MET A 132 -16.02 9.14 -14.51
N GLU A 133 -16.78 8.83 -13.46
CA GLU A 133 -16.66 9.50 -12.16
C GLU A 133 -15.27 9.26 -11.54
N GLY A 134 -14.80 8.01 -11.52
CA GLY A 134 -13.46 7.66 -11.01
C GLY A 134 -12.34 8.36 -11.79
N VAL A 135 -12.42 8.33 -13.12
CA VAL A 135 -11.42 8.95 -14.01
C VAL A 135 -11.39 10.47 -13.85
N SER A 136 -12.56 11.12 -13.91
CA SER A 136 -12.66 12.58 -13.81
C SER A 136 -12.24 13.08 -12.44
N GLY A 137 -12.62 12.41 -11.34
CA GLY A 137 -12.20 12.83 -10.00
C GLY A 137 -10.69 12.75 -9.80
N LEU A 138 -10.06 11.67 -10.28
CA LEU A 138 -8.61 11.52 -10.25
C LEU A 138 -7.91 12.61 -11.06
N LEU A 139 -8.37 12.87 -12.29
CA LEU A 139 -7.76 13.90 -13.15
C LEU A 139 -7.99 15.29 -12.60
N CYS A 140 -9.15 15.59 -12.03
CA CYS A 140 -9.44 16.85 -11.34
C CYS A 140 -8.45 17.10 -10.21
N ALA A 141 -8.36 16.15 -9.26
CA ALA A 141 -7.51 16.27 -8.08
C ALA A 141 -6.02 16.36 -8.45
N HIS A 142 -5.53 15.48 -9.32
CA HIS A 142 -4.13 15.50 -9.74
C HIS A 142 -3.78 16.76 -10.54
N SER A 143 -4.69 17.29 -11.37
CA SER A 143 -4.46 18.56 -12.09
C SER A 143 -4.33 19.73 -11.12
N LEU A 144 -5.19 19.80 -10.09
CA LEU A 144 -5.14 20.84 -9.08
C LEU A 144 -3.82 20.81 -8.29
N VAL A 145 -3.41 19.63 -7.85
CA VAL A 145 -2.13 19.42 -7.17
C VAL A 145 -0.96 19.82 -8.06
N PHE A 146 -0.99 19.42 -9.32
CA PHE A 146 0.06 19.74 -10.28
C PHE A 146 0.23 21.25 -10.45
N LEU A 147 -0.86 21.99 -10.65
CA LEU A 147 -0.84 23.43 -10.87
C LEU A 147 -0.32 24.24 -9.67
N ILE A 148 -0.41 23.68 -8.46
CA ILE A 148 0.05 24.30 -7.21
C ILE A 148 1.52 24.00 -6.93
N LEU A 149 1.96 22.77 -7.20
CA LEU A 149 3.37 22.38 -7.06
C LEU A 149 4.22 22.90 -8.23
N HIS A 150 3.65 22.96 -9.43
CA HIS A 150 4.34 23.33 -10.68
C HIS A 150 3.59 24.48 -11.37
N PRO A 151 3.77 25.74 -10.90
CA PRO A 151 3.16 26.90 -11.52
C PRO A 151 3.46 26.95 -13.02
N VAL A 152 2.41 26.99 -13.85
CA VAL A 152 2.57 26.90 -15.30
C VAL A 152 2.70 28.27 -15.94
N SER A 153 3.57 28.37 -16.95
CA SER A 153 3.68 29.56 -17.81
C SER A 153 2.39 29.81 -18.61
N SER A 154 2.22 31.02 -19.13
CA SER A 154 1.06 31.42 -19.96
C SER A 154 0.76 30.46 -21.13
N PHE A 155 1.79 29.82 -21.72
CA PHE A 155 1.62 28.86 -22.83
C PHE A 155 1.04 27.50 -22.41
N ARG A 156 1.07 27.18 -21.10
CA ARG A 156 0.54 25.93 -20.54
C ARG A 156 -0.70 26.18 -19.66
N LEU A 157 -1.30 27.37 -19.76
CA LEU A 157 -2.48 27.75 -18.97
C LEU A 157 -3.70 26.87 -19.27
N TRP A 158 -3.72 26.18 -20.41
CA TRP A 158 -4.76 25.20 -20.73
C TRP A 158 -4.85 24.07 -19.69
N ILE A 159 -3.77 23.73 -18.97
CA ILE A 159 -3.82 22.73 -17.89
C ILE A 159 -4.75 23.20 -16.76
N ALA A 160 -4.85 24.51 -16.53
CA ALA A 160 -5.77 25.10 -15.56
C ALA A 160 -7.25 24.98 -15.96
N PHE A 161 -7.56 24.53 -17.17
CA PHE A 161 -8.91 24.17 -17.57
C PHE A 161 -9.35 22.83 -16.97
N LEU A 162 -8.41 21.89 -16.80
CA LEU A 162 -8.70 20.50 -16.46
C LEU A 162 -9.39 20.33 -15.09
N PRO A 163 -8.98 21.01 -14.00
CA PRO A 163 -9.66 20.86 -12.71
C PRO A 163 -11.13 21.26 -12.78
N GLY A 164 -11.47 22.36 -13.45
CA GLY A 164 -12.86 22.80 -13.60
C GLY A 164 -13.68 21.85 -14.47
N PHE A 165 -13.13 21.44 -15.62
CA PHE A 165 -13.80 20.54 -16.54
C PHE A 165 -14.07 19.16 -15.91
N PHE A 166 -13.04 18.52 -15.36
CA PHE A 166 -13.19 17.22 -14.74
C PHE A 166 -13.92 17.29 -13.39
N GLY A 167 -13.76 18.38 -12.65
CA GLY A 167 -14.51 18.62 -11.41
C GLY A 167 -16.01 18.66 -11.66
N PHE A 168 -16.46 19.28 -12.76
CA PHE A 168 -17.86 19.22 -13.17
C PHE A 168 -18.34 17.77 -13.30
N TRP A 169 -17.67 16.95 -14.12
CA TRP A 169 -18.06 15.55 -14.34
C TRP A 169 -17.94 14.66 -13.09
N THR A 170 -17.06 15.00 -12.16
CA THR A 170 -16.93 14.27 -10.88
C THR A 170 -18.15 14.48 -10.00
N PHE A 171 -18.71 15.70 -10.03
CA PHE A 171 -19.80 16.09 -9.13
C PHE A 171 -21.16 16.19 -9.82
N ASP A 172 -21.23 16.07 -11.15
CA ASP A 172 -22.45 16.12 -11.97
C ASP A 172 -23.56 15.20 -11.44
N PRO A 173 -23.31 13.94 -11.01
CA PRO A 173 -24.35 13.09 -10.44
C PRO A 173 -25.02 13.65 -9.17
N TYR A 174 -24.35 14.59 -8.49
CA TYR A 174 -24.82 15.24 -7.26
C TYR A 174 -25.41 16.63 -7.52
N MET A 175 -25.37 17.12 -8.76
CA MET A 175 -25.88 18.43 -9.14
C MET A 175 -27.23 18.31 -9.84
N LEU A 176 -28.22 19.11 -9.43
CA LEU A 176 -29.52 19.24 -10.10
C LEU A 176 -29.41 20.18 -11.32
N LEU A 177 -28.53 19.86 -12.26
CA LEU A 177 -28.27 20.71 -13.43
C LEU A 177 -29.02 20.22 -14.68
N GLY A 178 -29.56 21.17 -15.45
CA GLY A 178 -30.40 20.92 -16.64
C GLY A 178 -29.63 20.40 -17.87
N SER A 179 -30.33 20.33 -19.01
CA SER A 179 -29.99 19.52 -20.19
C SER A 179 -28.75 19.90 -21.04
N ASN A 180 -27.77 20.63 -20.53
CA ASN A 180 -26.57 21.07 -21.28
C ASN A 180 -25.23 20.85 -20.54
N ALA A 181 -25.03 19.65 -19.99
CA ALA A 181 -23.84 19.27 -19.21
C ALA A 181 -22.50 19.58 -19.91
N LEU A 182 -22.41 19.39 -21.24
CA LEU A 182 -21.19 19.69 -21.99
C LEU A 182 -20.83 21.18 -21.92
N VAL A 183 -21.79 22.08 -22.17
CA VAL A 183 -21.55 23.54 -22.13
C VAL A 183 -21.16 23.97 -20.73
N GLN A 184 -21.82 23.43 -19.70
CA GLN A 184 -21.52 23.73 -18.30
C GLN A 184 -20.12 23.25 -17.90
N SER A 185 -19.71 22.06 -18.35
CA SER A 185 -18.35 21.54 -18.09
C SER A 185 -17.27 22.41 -18.76
N LEU A 186 -17.53 22.92 -19.97
CA LEU A 186 -16.62 23.83 -20.67
C LEU A 186 -16.52 25.18 -19.95
N LEU A 187 -17.65 25.72 -19.48
CA LEU A 187 -17.70 26.95 -18.68
C LEU A 187 -16.96 26.78 -17.35
N ALA A 188 -17.16 25.65 -16.66
CA ALA A 188 -16.46 25.33 -15.42
C ALA A 188 -14.94 25.28 -15.64
N GLY A 189 -14.48 24.66 -16.72
CA GLY A 189 -13.07 24.69 -17.12
C GLY A 189 -12.56 26.11 -17.39
N GLY A 190 -13.32 26.94 -18.11
CA GLY A 190 -12.98 28.34 -18.37
C GLY A 190 -12.86 29.18 -17.09
N ILE A 191 -13.80 29.01 -16.15
CA ILE A 191 -13.78 29.67 -14.83
C ILE A 191 -12.53 29.22 -14.04
N SER A 192 -12.18 27.93 -14.09
CA SER A 192 -10.98 27.41 -13.42
C SER A 192 -9.69 28.08 -13.91
N VAL A 193 -9.58 28.32 -15.23
CA VAL A 193 -8.46 29.08 -15.81
C VAL A 193 -8.38 30.50 -15.25
N LEU A 194 -9.51 31.20 -15.14
CA LEU A 194 -9.58 32.57 -14.61
C LEU A 194 -9.18 32.61 -13.12
N ILE A 195 -9.74 31.70 -12.31
CA ILE A 195 -9.40 31.57 -10.89
C ILE A 195 -7.91 31.29 -10.71
N TYR A 196 -7.36 30.38 -11.51
CA TYR A 196 -5.94 30.05 -11.44
C TYR A 196 -5.06 31.25 -11.82
N ARG A 197 -5.34 31.90 -12.96
CA ARG A 197 -4.53 32.99 -13.50
C ARG A 197 -4.53 34.22 -12.60
N TYR A 198 -5.70 34.63 -12.12
CA TYR A 198 -5.87 35.88 -11.38
C TYR A 198 -5.85 35.71 -9.86
N GLY A 199 -6.10 34.51 -9.34
CA GLY A 199 -6.07 34.19 -7.92
C GLY A 199 -4.84 33.36 -7.53
N VAL A 200 -4.84 32.07 -7.91
CA VAL A 200 -3.84 31.10 -7.42
C VAL A 200 -2.41 31.49 -7.76
N LEU A 201 -2.12 31.88 -9.01
CA LEU A 201 -0.78 32.30 -9.41
C LEU A 201 -0.28 33.52 -8.62
N ARG A 202 -1.17 34.47 -8.30
CA ARG A 202 -0.82 35.64 -7.48
C ARG A 202 -0.49 35.23 -6.05
N LEU A 203 -1.26 34.31 -5.47
CA LEU A 203 -0.97 33.77 -4.13
C LEU A 203 0.35 32.99 -4.10
N LEU A 204 0.62 32.19 -5.14
CA LEU A 204 1.87 31.42 -5.25
C LEU A 204 3.10 32.30 -5.50
N ALA A 205 2.94 33.55 -5.93
CA ALA A 205 4.04 34.50 -6.05
C ALA A 205 4.57 34.96 -4.68
N PHE A 206 3.77 34.85 -3.61
CA PHE A 206 4.21 35.15 -2.24
C PHE A 206 4.81 33.91 -1.58
N PRO A 207 6.11 33.90 -1.21
CA PRO A 207 6.78 32.69 -0.72
C PRO A 207 6.11 32.02 0.50
N SER A 208 5.66 32.82 1.47
CA SER A 208 4.99 32.32 2.67
C SER A 208 3.64 31.67 2.35
N ALA A 209 2.83 32.31 1.49
CA ALA A 209 1.55 31.78 1.06
C ALA A 209 1.74 30.51 0.22
N ALA A 210 2.70 30.50 -0.71
CA ALA A 210 3.04 29.34 -1.52
C ALA A 210 3.41 28.12 -0.67
N LYS A 211 4.21 28.32 0.39
CA LYS A 211 4.56 27.25 1.32
C LYS A 211 3.32 26.67 2.01
N VAL A 212 2.45 27.53 2.53
CA VAL A 212 1.22 27.10 3.22
C VAL A 212 0.28 26.37 2.26
N ILE A 213 0.00 26.94 1.08
CA ILE A 213 -0.91 26.36 0.08
C ILE A 213 -0.42 24.98 -0.36
N ARG A 214 0.88 24.83 -0.63
CA ARG A 214 1.46 23.53 -1.02
C ARG A 214 1.31 22.49 0.08
N VAL A 215 1.54 22.87 1.35
CA VAL A 215 1.33 21.97 2.48
C VAL A 215 -0.14 21.59 2.62
N VAL A 216 -1.07 22.55 2.53
CA VAL A 216 -2.51 22.30 2.62
C VAL A 216 -2.96 21.31 1.53
N VAL A 217 -2.49 21.47 0.30
CA VAL A 217 -2.86 20.59 -0.82
C VAL A 217 -2.28 19.19 -0.64
N VAL A 218 -1.04 19.09 -0.18
CA VAL A 218 -0.43 17.79 0.12
C VAL A 218 -1.09 17.13 1.32
N GLN A 219 -1.62 17.89 2.28
CA GLN A 219 -2.35 17.38 3.45
C GLN A 219 -3.86 17.26 3.23
N SER A 220 -4.34 17.47 2.00
CA SER A 220 -5.77 17.61 1.71
C SER A 220 -6.58 16.39 2.13
N ALA A 221 -6.08 15.17 1.91
CA ALA A 221 -6.76 13.94 2.35
C ALA A 221 -7.07 13.92 3.86
N LEU A 222 -6.05 14.19 4.69
CA LEU A 222 -6.22 14.24 6.14
C LEU A 222 -7.11 15.39 6.59
N ILE A 223 -6.92 16.57 6.01
CA ILE A 223 -7.73 17.76 6.32
C ILE A 223 -9.20 17.49 6.01
N THR A 224 -9.48 16.98 4.81
CA THR A 224 -10.83 16.62 4.37
C THR A 224 -11.43 15.66 5.38
N VAL A 225 -10.75 14.56 5.70
CA VAL A 225 -11.26 13.56 6.65
C VAL A 225 -11.48 14.08 8.07
N LEU A 226 -10.57 14.89 8.61
CA LEU A 226 -10.77 15.50 9.93
C LEU A 226 -11.99 16.43 9.93
N ILE A 227 -12.16 17.24 8.87
CA ILE A 227 -13.35 18.07 8.70
C ILE A 227 -14.60 17.19 8.58
N GLY A 228 -14.53 16.10 7.81
CA GLY A 228 -15.61 15.14 7.65
C GLY A 228 -16.09 14.53 8.95
N ALA A 229 -15.16 14.04 9.77
CA ALA A 229 -15.47 13.46 11.07
C ALA A 229 -16.07 14.49 12.04
N LEU A 230 -15.61 15.75 11.95
CA LEU A 230 -16.21 16.86 12.72
C LEU A 230 -17.62 17.20 12.24
N LEU A 231 -17.83 17.25 10.92
CA LEU A 231 -19.13 17.54 10.30
C LEU A 231 -20.15 16.43 10.56
N GLU A 232 -19.78 15.16 10.49
CA GLU A 232 -20.66 14.04 10.90
C GLU A 232 -21.03 14.14 12.39
N GLY A 233 -20.10 14.57 13.25
CA GLY A 233 -20.41 14.86 14.66
C GLY A 233 -21.46 15.96 14.85
N TRP A 234 -21.68 16.81 13.84
CA TRP A 234 -22.66 17.90 13.84
C TRP A 234 -23.91 17.61 12.98
N PHE A 235 -23.79 16.80 11.94
CA PHE A 235 -24.85 16.46 10.99
C PHE A 235 -25.14 14.96 11.08
N THR A 236 -26.41 14.58 11.26
CA THR A 236 -26.84 13.18 11.53
C THR A 236 -26.77 12.24 10.31
N GLY A 237 -25.69 12.27 9.53
CA GLY A 237 -25.50 11.39 8.38
C GLY A 237 -24.03 11.27 7.95
N PRO A 238 -23.64 10.11 7.38
CA PRO A 238 -22.27 9.85 6.96
C PRO A 238 -21.88 10.76 5.79
N TRP A 239 -20.68 11.35 5.87
CA TRP A 239 -20.18 12.18 4.79
C TRP A 239 -19.68 11.33 3.62
N LYS A 240 -20.29 11.50 2.44
CA LYS A 240 -19.92 10.78 1.21
C LYS A 240 -18.97 11.63 0.36
N LEU A 241 -17.81 11.05 0.04
CA LEU A 241 -16.87 11.62 -0.92
C LEU A 241 -17.17 11.04 -2.32
N ALA A 242 -17.03 11.87 -3.35
CA ALA A 242 -17.08 11.40 -4.74
C ALA A 242 -15.98 10.35 -4.97
N LEU A 243 -16.29 9.30 -5.74
CA LEU A 243 -15.44 8.12 -5.85
C LEU A 243 -14.03 8.47 -6.32
N GLY A 244 -13.89 9.30 -7.35
CA GLY A 244 -12.58 9.70 -7.87
C GLY A 244 -11.74 10.53 -6.90
N VAL A 245 -12.37 11.25 -5.96
CA VAL A 245 -11.66 11.95 -4.87
C VAL A 245 -11.16 10.96 -3.83
N LEU A 246 -11.95 9.94 -3.52
CA LEU A 246 -11.54 8.83 -2.67
C LEU A 246 -10.34 8.07 -3.29
N LEU A 247 -10.41 7.75 -4.59
CA LEU A 247 -9.29 7.16 -5.34
C LEU A 247 -8.02 8.02 -5.25
N PHE A 248 -8.17 9.35 -5.28
CA PHE A 248 -7.04 10.27 -5.15
C PHE A 248 -6.44 10.25 -3.74
N PHE A 249 -7.24 10.17 -2.68
CA PHE A 249 -6.74 10.08 -1.30
C PHE A 249 -5.92 8.81 -1.05
N TRP A 250 -6.16 7.78 -1.85
CA TRP A 250 -5.36 6.57 -1.81
C TRP A 250 -3.97 6.71 -2.44
N HIS A 251 -3.74 7.76 -3.21
CA HIS A 251 -2.41 8.18 -3.68
C HIS A 251 -1.63 9.06 -2.69
N TRP A 252 -2.16 9.28 -1.50
CA TRP A 252 -1.68 10.31 -0.60
C TRP A 252 -0.27 10.08 -0.04
N GLU A 253 0.07 8.84 0.36
CA GLU A 253 1.44 8.49 0.79
C GLU A 253 2.46 8.84 -0.30
N ARG A 254 2.12 8.50 -1.55
CA ARG A 254 2.94 8.82 -2.72
C ARG A 254 3.03 10.32 -2.98
N LEU A 255 1.93 11.05 -2.81
CA LEU A 255 1.90 12.51 -2.96
C LEU A 255 2.81 13.18 -1.93
N PHE A 256 2.84 12.68 -0.70
CA PHE A 256 3.72 13.20 0.34
C PHE A 256 5.19 12.98 -0.02
N LEU A 257 5.57 11.80 -0.51
CA LEU A 257 6.94 11.54 -0.98
C LEU A 257 7.30 12.36 -2.23
N TYR A 258 6.37 12.55 -3.15
CA TYR A 258 6.53 13.47 -4.27
C TYR A 258 6.78 14.90 -3.78
N HIS A 259 6.08 15.35 -2.74
CA HIS A 259 6.32 16.66 -2.14
C HIS A 259 7.69 16.77 -1.46
N ILE A 260 8.17 15.71 -0.80
CA ILE A 260 9.54 15.67 -0.27
C ILE A 260 10.55 15.79 -1.42
N ASP A 261 10.38 15.02 -2.51
CA ASP A 261 11.27 15.10 -3.67
C ASP A 261 11.25 16.50 -4.32
N TYR A 262 10.08 17.14 -4.34
CA TYR A 262 9.91 18.53 -4.78
C TYR A 262 10.70 19.50 -3.90
N GLN A 263 10.56 19.41 -2.57
CA GLN A 263 11.30 20.24 -1.62
C GLN A 263 12.81 20.02 -1.67
N ASP A 264 13.24 18.79 -1.96
CA ASP A 264 14.64 18.42 -2.11
C ASP A 264 15.23 18.82 -3.47
N GLY A 265 14.44 19.41 -4.38
CA GLY A 265 14.90 19.82 -5.71
C GLY A 265 15.22 18.65 -6.65
N LYS A 266 14.65 17.46 -6.39
CA LYS A 266 14.87 16.26 -7.22
C LYS A 266 13.95 16.19 -8.44
N ILE A 267 12.96 17.07 -8.50
CA ILE A 267 12.00 17.13 -9.60
C ILE A 267 12.43 18.21 -10.58
N PRO A 268 12.51 17.92 -11.89
CA PRO A 268 12.81 18.93 -12.91
C PRO A 268 11.81 20.08 -12.86
N GLU A 269 12.30 21.32 -12.96
CA GLU A 269 11.46 22.53 -12.95
C GLU A 269 10.42 22.55 -14.07
N THR A 270 10.72 21.90 -15.21
CA THR A 270 9.87 21.90 -16.42
C THR A 270 9.14 20.58 -16.65
N ILE A 271 8.85 19.82 -15.59
CA ILE A 271 8.14 18.54 -15.67
C ILE A 271 6.81 18.68 -16.43
N SER A 272 6.52 17.70 -17.30
CA SER A 272 5.25 17.66 -18.04
C SER A 272 4.13 17.08 -17.18
N PHE A 273 2.88 17.48 -17.42
CA PHE A 273 1.73 16.94 -16.70
C PHE A 273 1.62 15.40 -16.81
N MET A 274 1.90 14.85 -18.00
CA MET A 274 1.90 13.40 -18.20
C MET A 274 3.02 12.68 -17.44
N THR A 275 4.20 13.30 -17.31
CA THR A 275 5.30 12.74 -16.49
C THR A 275 4.99 12.82 -15.00
N TYR A 276 4.26 13.84 -14.56
CA TYR A 276 3.73 13.88 -13.21
C TYR A 276 2.70 12.76 -12.99
N LEU A 277 1.73 12.61 -13.89
CA LEU A 277 0.72 11.57 -13.78
C LEU A 277 1.31 10.16 -13.79
N SER A 278 2.41 9.90 -14.52
CA SER A 278 3.06 8.58 -14.52
C SER A 278 3.70 8.20 -13.20
N VAL A 279 3.88 9.15 -12.27
CA VAL A 279 4.24 8.82 -10.89
C VAL A 279 3.06 8.20 -10.14
N PHE A 280 1.82 8.57 -10.46
CA PHE A 280 0.62 8.21 -9.69
C PHE A 280 -0.28 7.20 -10.38
N LEU A 281 -0.22 7.10 -11.71
CA LEU A 281 -1.12 6.29 -12.51
C LEU A 281 -0.33 5.17 -13.19
N THR A 282 -0.35 4.01 -12.54
CA THR A 282 0.14 2.75 -13.09
C THR A 282 -0.87 1.64 -12.79
N PRO A 283 -0.98 0.61 -13.64
CA PRO A 283 -1.93 -0.49 -13.41
C PRO A 283 -1.68 -1.21 -12.07
N GLY A 284 -0.44 -1.20 -11.56
CA GLY A 284 -0.06 -1.78 -10.29
C GLY A 284 -0.67 -1.14 -9.04
N GLN A 285 -1.48 -0.09 -9.18
CA GLN A 285 -2.16 0.58 -8.07
C GLN A 285 -3.66 0.28 -8.00
N ILE A 286 -4.23 -0.34 -9.04
CA ILE A 286 -5.68 -0.50 -9.18
C ILE A 286 -6.23 -1.58 -8.26
N ALA A 287 -5.44 -2.62 -7.96
CA ALA A 287 -5.86 -3.66 -7.04
C ALA A 287 -5.76 -3.21 -5.58
N ASN A 288 -6.74 -3.64 -4.78
CA ASN A 288 -6.83 -3.48 -3.33
C ASN A 288 -6.73 -2.02 -2.92
N TRP A 289 -7.77 -1.25 -3.21
CA TRP A 289 -7.86 0.14 -2.79
C TRP A 289 -8.32 0.34 -1.34
N ASN A 290 -8.84 -0.70 -0.70
CA ASN A 290 -9.28 -0.67 0.70
C ASN A 290 -8.19 -1.06 1.70
N TRP A 291 -7.08 -1.65 1.25
CA TRP A 291 -5.92 -1.98 2.10
C TRP A 291 -4.70 -2.28 1.21
N GLY A 292 -3.48 -2.05 1.71
CA GLY A 292 -2.26 -2.31 0.91
C GLY A 292 -2.15 -1.44 -0.36
N VAL A 293 -2.62 -0.20 -0.28
CA VAL A 293 -3.13 0.56 -1.42
C VAL A 293 -2.04 1.19 -2.28
N THR A 294 -0.98 1.75 -1.70
CA THR A 294 0.11 2.32 -2.48
C THR A 294 1.50 1.86 -2.06
N ILE A 295 2.33 1.67 -3.09
CA ILE A 295 3.78 1.70 -2.95
C ILE A 295 4.15 3.17 -2.79
N GLY A 296 4.37 3.62 -1.56
CA GLY A 296 4.79 4.99 -1.25
C GLY A 296 6.18 5.27 -1.82
N GLN A 297 6.25 5.72 -3.07
CA GLN A 297 7.49 6.05 -3.77
C GLN A 297 7.29 7.26 -4.68
N GLY A 298 8.11 8.31 -4.46
CA GLY A 298 8.01 9.59 -5.17
C GLY A 298 8.63 9.58 -6.58
N TYR A 299 8.78 10.78 -7.15
CA TYR A 299 9.35 10.97 -8.48
C TYR A 299 10.78 10.46 -8.59
N ALA A 300 11.64 10.77 -7.62
CA ALA A 300 13.05 10.42 -7.70
C ALA A 300 13.25 8.90 -7.75
N TYR A 301 12.46 8.15 -6.98
CA TYR A 301 12.52 6.69 -6.98
C TYR A 301 12.01 6.11 -8.31
N THR A 302 10.86 6.57 -8.80
CA THR A 302 10.27 6.03 -10.04
C THR A 302 11.10 6.38 -11.27
N ALA A 303 11.64 7.60 -11.36
CA ALA A 303 12.51 8.02 -12.45
C ALA A 303 13.84 7.26 -12.48
N ASN A 304 14.47 7.06 -11.32
CA ASN A 304 15.75 6.36 -11.22
C ASN A 304 15.65 4.86 -11.45
N ASN A 305 14.47 4.26 -11.24
CA ASN A 305 14.27 2.82 -11.35
C ASN A 305 13.56 2.38 -12.63
N PHE A 306 13.14 3.30 -13.50
CA PHE A 306 12.54 2.96 -14.79
C PHE A 306 13.62 2.60 -15.81
N LEU A 307 13.58 1.36 -16.31
CA LEU A 307 14.53 0.79 -17.27
C LEU A 307 16.00 1.01 -16.86
N CYS A 308 16.25 0.87 -15.56
CA CYS A 308 17.57 1.07 -14.96
C CYS A 308 18.57 -0.06 -15.27
N GLU A 309 18.04 -1.22 -15.61
CA GLU A 309 18.75 -2.40 -16.07
C GLU A 309 17.94 -3.05 -17.20
N ASP A 310 18.49 -4.11 -17.81
CA ASP A 310 17.85 -4.82 -18.93
C ASP A 310 16.37 -5.13 -18.65
N LYS A 311 15.50 -4.66 -19.55
CA LYS A 311 14.04 -4.80 -19.45
C LYS A 311 13.60 -6.24 -19.21
N ASN A 312 14.25 -7.22 -19.83
CA ASN A 312 13.88 -8.63 -19.69
C ASN A 312 14.27 -9.18 -18.32
N LYS A 313 15.38 -8.69 -17.73
CA LYS A 313 15.72 -9.03 -16.33
C LYS A 313 14.68 -8.50 -15.36
N LEU A 314 14.18 -7.29 -15.58
CA LEU A 314 13.08 -6.72 -14.79
C LEU A 314 11.81 -7.56 -14.91
N VAL A 315 11.44 -7.95 -16.14
CA VAL A 315 10.28 -8.84 -16.38
C VAL A 315 10.44 -10.17 -15.64
N VAL A 316 11.58 -10.87 -15.80
CA VAL A 316 11.85 -12.13 -15.07
C VAL A 316 11.75 -11.92 -13.56
N SER A 317 12.28 -10.80 -13.06
CA SER A 317 12.19 -10.49 -11.65
C SER A 317 10.76 -10.21 -11.18
N GLY A 318 9.92 -9.62 -12.03
CA GLY A 318 8.49 -9.45 -11.78
C GLY A 318 7.74 -10.77 -11.75
N LEU A 319 8.00 -11.67 -12.70
CA LEU A 319 7.42 -13.02 -12.75
C LEU A 319 7.79 -13.85 -11.51
N LYS A 320 9.01 -13.72 -10.99
CA LYS A 320 9.39 -14.34 -9.71
C LYS A 320 8.53 -13.84 -8.54
N LEU A 321 8.20 -12.55 -8.50
CA LEU A 321 7.31 -12.01 -7.47
C LEU A 321 5.86 -12.46 -7.65
N TRP A 322 5.39 -12.59 -8.90
CA TRP A 322 4.09 -13.19 -9.18
C TRP A 322 4.02 -14.66 -8.76
N MET A 323 5.10 -15.43 -8.94
CA MET A 323 5.17 -16.80 -8.43
C MET A 323 5.08 -16.85 -6.90
N VAL A 324 5.78 -15.96 -6.19
CA VAL A 324 5.67 -15.85 -4.72
C VAL A 324 4.26 -15.42 -4.30
N SER A 325 3.68 -14.47 -5.03
CA SER A 325 2.30 -14.00 -4.82
C SER A 325 1.30 -15.13 -4.97
N LEU A 326 1.38 -15.92 -6.06
CA LEU A 326 0.54 -17.11 -6.25
C LEU A 326 0.70 -18.10 -5.11
N GLY A 327 1.93 -18.38 -4.68
CA GLY A 327 2.18 -19.26 -3.53
C GLY A 327 1.46 -18.79 -2.27
N TYR A 328 1.48 -17.49 -1.97
CA TYR A 328 0.77 -16.95 -0.82
C TYR A 328 -0.75 -16.96 -0.98
N LEU A 329 -1.27 -16.58 -2.15
CA LEU A 329 -2.70 -16.50 -2.41
C LEU A 329 -3.36 -17.88 -2.48
N VAL A 330 -2.66 -18.90 -3.00
CA VAL A 330 -3.21 -20.25 -3.18
C VAL A 330 -2.95 -21.14 -1.97
N LEU A 331 -1.74 -21.10 -1.40
CA LEU A 331 -1.34 -22.07 -0.35
C LEU A 331 -1.41 -21.47 1.06
N GLY A 332 -1.60 -20.16 1.20
CA GLY A 332 -1.51 -19.48 2.50
C GLY A 332 -2.52 -20.00 3.53
N ASP A 333 -3.80 -20.05 3.15
CA ASP A 333 -4.85 -20.54 4.06
C ASP A 333 -4.81 -22.05 4.24
N TRP A 334 -4.40 -22.82 3.22
CA TRP A 334 -4.15 -24.25 3.39
C TRP A 334 -3.06 -24.53 4.45
N ILE A 335 -1.89 -23.88 4.36
CA ILE A 335 -0.82 -24.03 5.34
C ILE A 335 -1.34 -23.69 6.75
N ARG A 336 -2.10 -22.60 6.85
CA ARG A 336 -2.66 -22.13 8.11
C ARG A 336 -3.66 -23.11 8.71
N ALA A 337 -4.60 -23.62 7.91
CA ALA A 337 -5.60 -24.59 8.32
C ALA A 337 -4.94 -25.85 8.89
N ASN A 338 -3.93 -26.38 8.21
CA ASN A 338 -3.20 -27.56 8.64
C ASN A 338 -2.41 -27.31 9.94
N LEU A 339 -1.84 -26.12 10.12
CA LEU A 339 -1.15 -25.77 11.37
C LEU A 339 -2.14 -25.67 12.54
N VAL A 340 -3.29 -25.04 12.35
CA VAL A 340 -4.33 -24.97 13.40
C VAL A 340 -4.77 -26.38 13.78
N ARG A 341 -5.16 -27.22 12.81
CA ARG A 341 -5.54 -28.63 13.04
C ARG A 341 -4.44 -29.40 13.77
N PHE A 342 -3.18 -29.25 13.33
CA PHE A 342 -2.06 -29.92 13.96
C PHE A 342 -1.94 -29.57 15.45
N PHE A 343 -2.08 -28.29 15.83
CA PHE A 343 -1.99 -27.89 17.24
C PHE A 343 -3.22 -28.30 18.05
N ASP A 344 -4.41 -28.20 17.47
CA ASP A 344 -5.65 -28.67 18.10
C ASP A 344 -5.57 -30.19 18.37
N ASP A 345 -5.01 -30.98 17.44
CA ASP A 345 -4.76 -32.42 17.61
C ASP A 345 -3.74 -32.72 18.73
N GLN A 346 -2.85 -31.78 19.03
CA GLN A 346 -1.94 -31.86 20.20
C GLN A 346 -2.60 -31.38 21.50
N GLY A 347 -3.89 -31.03 21.48
CA GLY A 347 -4.64 -30.55 22.64
C GLY A 347 -4.38 -29.08 22.99
N ILE A 348 -3.78 -28.31 22.09
CA ILE A 348 -3.58 -26.86 22.28
C ILE A 348 -4.60 -26.15 21.40
N LEU A 349 -5.61 -25.53 22.04
CA LEU A 349 -6.58 -24.71 21.31
C LEU A 349 -5.85 -23.53 20.64
N VAL A 350 -5.97 -23.41 19.32
CA VAL A 350 -5.42 -22.28 18.57
C VAL A 350 -6.50 -21.59 17.74
N TYR A 351 -6.63 -20.28 17.93
CA TYR A 351 -7.65 -19.51 17.22
C TYR A 351 -7.18 -19.05 15.85
N TRP A 352 -8.13 -18.95 14.92
CA TRP A 352 -7.91 -18.42 13.58
C TRP A 352 -7.61 -16.92 13.55
N ARG A 353 -8.07 -16.19 14.58
CA ARG A 353 -7.92 -14.75 14.75
C ARG A 353 -7.70 -14.43 16.23
N ILE A 354 -6.96 -13.36 16.50
CA ILE A 354 -6.76 -12.83 17.86
C ILE A 354 -8.09 -12.34 18.46
N GLU A 355 -8.98 -11.80 17.63
CA GLU A 355 -10.30 -11.32 18.03
C GLU A 355 -11.12 -12.42 18.72
N ASN A 356 -11.25 -13.59 18.10
CA ASN A 356 -11.95 -14.74 18.68
C ASN A 356 -11.33 -15.21 20.00
N MET A 357 -9.99 -15.21 20.10
CA MET A 357 -9.31 -15.52 21.36
C MET A 357 -9.63 -14.48 22.44
N SER A 358 -9.70 -13.20 22.05
CA SER A 358 -10.07 -12.11 22.94
C SER A 358 -11.53 -12.20 23.38
N GLU A 359 -12.44 -12.58 22.50
CA GLU A 359 -13.87 -12.80 22.82
C GLU A 359 -14.01 -13.89 23.88
N ASP A 360 -13.42 -15.06 23.65
CA ASP A 360 -13.48 -16.18 24.59
C ASP A 360 -12.86 -15.83 25.95
N PHE A 361 -11.77 -15.08 25.97
CA PHE A 361 -11.14 -14.58 27.20
C PHE A 361 -12.08 -13.68 27.99
N VAL A 362 -12.73 -12.72 27.32
CA VAL A 362 -13.69 -11.80 27.93
C VAL A 362 -14.93 -12.53 28.45
N MET A 363 -15.35 -13.61 27.76
CA MET A 363 -16.43 -14.49 28.23
C MET A 363 -16.04 -15.38 29.43
N GLY A 364 -14.79 -15.30 29.90
CA GLY A 364 -14.32 -16.00 31.10
C GLY A 364 -13.61 -17.34 30.82
N SER A 365 -13.28 -17.64 29.56
CA SER A 365 -12.49 -18.83 29.23
C SER A 365 -11.05 -18.70 29.74
N THR A 366 -10.50 -19.80 30.24
CA THR A 366 -9.11 -19.84 30.67
C THR A 366 -8.20 -20.04 29.45
N ILE A 367 -7.40 -19.02 29.13
CA ILE A 367 -6.49 -19.05 27.99
C ILE A 367 -5.06 -19.25 28.48
N GLY A 368 -4.38 -20.29 27.96
CA GLY A 368 -3.00 -20.59 28.30
C GLY A 368 -1.97 -19.83 27.45
N SER A 369 -0.73 -19.76 27.91
CA SER A 369 0.36 -19.07 27.20
C SER A 369 0.62 -19.66 25.80
N ALA A 370 0.57 -20.99 25.66
CA ALA A 370 0.78 -21.66 24.37
C ALA A 370 -0.29 -21.23 23.34
N THR A 371 -1.56 -21.17 23.76
CA THR A 371 -2.67 -20.67 22.93
C THR A 371 -2.44 -19.23 22.49
N VAL A 372 -2.03 -18.34 23.39
CA VAL A 372 -1.73 -16.93 23.04
C VAL A 372 -0.57 -16.84 22.04
N LEU A 373 0.53 -17.53 22.31
CA LEU A 373 1.73 -17.48 21.46
C LEU A 373 1.45 -18.02 20.04
N LEU A 374 0.79 -19.18 19.95
CA LEU A 374 0.47 -19.81 18.67
C LEU A 374 -0.60 -19.03 17.90
N THR A 375 -1.66 -18.58 18.57
CA THR A 375 -2.72 -17.78 17.94
C THR A 375 -2.18 -16.49 17.35
N THR A 376 -1.36 -15.75 18.11
CA THR A 376 -0.78 -14.50 17.62
C THR A 376 0.17 -14.73 16.45
N LEU A 377 0.97 -15.81 16.48
CA LEU A 377 1.87 -16.16 15.38
C LEU A 377 1.10 -16.59 14.12
N ILE A 378 0.04 -17.39 14.26
CA ILE A 378 -0.85 -17.79 13.15
C ILE A 378 -1.58 -16.58 12.56
N ALA A 379 -2.02 -15.63 13.39
CA ALA A 379 -2.61 -14.39 12.91
C ALA A 379 -1.60 -13.56 12.10
N LEU A 380 -0.35 -13.46 12.56
CA LEU A 380 0.73 -12.81 11.81
C LEU A 380 1.02 -13.52 10.47
N MET A 381 0.98 -14.86 10.44
CA MET A 381 1.11 -15.64 9.20
C MET A 381 -0.01 -15.33 8.21
N LYS A 382 -1.27 -15.33 8.66
CA LYS A 382 -2.44 -14.98 7.83
C LYS A 382 -2.25 -13.61 7.19
N TRP A 383 -1.94 -12.61 8.02
CA TRP A 383 -1.71 -11.25 7.56
C TRP A 383 -0.57 -11.19 6.53
N THR A 384 0.51 -11.95 6.77
CA THR A 384 1.67 -11.99 5.86
C THR A 384 1.33 -12.65 4.53
N PHE A 385 0.52 -13.71 4.51
CA PHE A 385 0.11 -14.37 3.27
C PHE A 385 -0.88 -13.51 2.47
N ALA A 386 -1.94 -13.01 3.11
CA ALA A 386 -2.93 -12.17 2.46
C ALA A 386 -2.30 -10.87 1.92
N TRP A 387 -1.62 -10.12 2.80
CA TRP A 387 -0.98 -8.88 2.40
C TRP A 387 0.17 -9.16 1.44
N GLY A 388 1.10 -10.03 1.82
CA GLY A 388 2.25 -10.41 1.00
C GLY A 388 1.84 -10.84 -0.40
N GLY A 389 0.78 -11.63 -0.56
CA GLY A 389 0.26 -12.05 -1.86
C GLY A 389 -0.07 -10.85 -2.75
N VAL A 390 -0.85 -9.90 -2.23
CA VAL A 390 -1.29 -8.70 -2.95
C VAL A 390 -0.13 -7.75 -3.27
N VAL A 391 0.71 -7.39 -2.29
CA VAL A 391 1.79 -6.42 -2.57
C VAL A 391 2.89 -6.99 -3.45
N HIS A 392 3.18 -8.30 -3.40
CA HIS A 392 4.11 -8.90 -4.36
C HIS A 392 3.51 -8.97 -5.76
N PHE A 393 2.19 -9.16 -5.90
CA PHE A 393 1.53 -9.01 -7.20
C PHE A 393 1.73 -7.60 -7.75
N LYS A 394 1.46 -6.57 -6.93
CA LYS A 394 1.61 -5.16 -7.30
C LYS A 394 3.06 -4.81 -7.65
N VAL A 395 4.05 -5.17 -6.81
CA VAL A 395 5.47 -4.93 -7.11
C VAL A 395 5.91 -5.72 -8.35
N GLY A 396 5.44 -6.95 -8.52
CA GLY A 396 5.68 -7.76 -9.72
C GLY A 396 5.18 -7.06 -10.98
N LEU A 397 3.99 -6.44 -10.91
CA LEU A 397 3.40 -5.67 -11.99
C LEU A 397 4.24 -4.43 -12.35
N TRP A 398 4.74 -3.70 -11.35
CA TRP A 398 5.70 -2.62 -11.60
C TRP A 398 6.96 -3.11 -12.32
N ARG A 399 7.48 -4.27 -11.93
CA ARG A 399 8.68 -4.87 -12.54
C ARG A 399 8.46 -5.33 -13.98
N VAL A 400 7.34 -5.98 -14.30
CA VAL A 400 7.03 -6.34 -15.70
C VAL A 400 6.79 -5.10 -16.56
N CYS A 401 6.33 -4.00 -15.97
CA CYS A 401 6.20 -2.71 -16.64
C CYS A 401 7.54 -1.94 -16.76
N GLY A 402 8.66 -2.52 -16.33
CA GLY A 402 10.00 -1.95 -16.51
C GLY A 402 10.52 -1.10 -15.35
N TYR A 403 9.93 -1.19 -14.16
CA TYR A 403 10.45 -0.51 -12.96
C TYR A 403 11.13 -1.46 -11.99
N LYS A 404 12.36 -1.14 -11.58
CA LYS A 404 13.05 -1.84 -10.49
C LYS A 404 12.54 -1.37 -9.13
N VAL A 405 11.36 -1.84 -8.76
CA VAL A 405 10.78 -1.59 -7.43
C VAL A 405 11.22 -2.70 -6.49
N ASP A 406 11.69 -2.36 -5.29
CA ASP A 406 12.09 -3.34 -4.26
C ASP A 406 10.90 -4.19 -3.79
N PRO A 407 11.10 -5.45 -3.37
CA PRO A 407 10.02 -6.26 -2.83
C PRO A 407 9.48 -5.64 -1.54
N TYR A 408 8.16 -5.70 -1.35
CA TYR A 408 7.51 -5.15 -0.16
C TYR A 408 7.96 -5.86 1.11
N PHE A 409 8.14 -7.18 1.02
CA PHE A 409 8.69 -8.02 2.08
C PHE A 409 9.96 -8.73 1.57
N ASN A 410 11.03 -8.70 2.37
CA ASN A 410 12.31 -9.29 1.99
C ASN A 410 12.78 -10.30 3.04
N PHE A 411 12.26 -11.53 2.96
CA PHE A 411 12.49 -12.61 3.92
C PHE A 411 12.30 -12.16 5.38
N PRO A 412 11.12 -11.61 5.75
CA PRO A 412 10.89 -11.07 7.10
C PRO A 412 11.04 -12.14 8.18
N TRP A 413 10.69 -13.39 7.87
CA TRP A 413 10.83 -14.55 8.75
C TRP A 413 12.27 -14.90 9.15
N LEU A 414 13.27 -14.36 8.43
CA LEU A 414 14.69 -14.54 8.72
C LEU A 414 15.27 -13.42 9.61
N SER A 415 14.42 -12.60 10.24
CA SER A 415 14.87 -11.45 11.01
C SER A 415 15.21 -11.83 12.44
N THR A 416 16.48 -11.67 12.84
CA THR A 416 16.95 -12.06 14.19
C THR A 416 16.90 -10.94 15.24
N ASN A 417 16.33 -9.78 14.90
CA ASN A 417 16.04 -8.67 15.82
C ASN A 417 15.03 -7.71 15.17
N LEU A 418 14.42 -6.82 15.96
CA LEU A 418 13.35 -5.94 15.48
C LEU A 418 13.83 -4.90 14.47
N VAL A 419 15.08 -4.43 14.55
CA VAL A 419 15.64 -3.53 13.52
C VAL A 419 15.75 -4.25 12.18
N SER A 420 16.23 -5.49 12.18
CA SER A 420 16.25 -6.34 10.97
C SER A 420 14.84 -6.61 10.47
N LEU A 421 13.88 -6.90 11.36
CA LEU A 421 12.48 -7.12 10.97
C LEU A 421 11.92 -5.87 10.32
N TRP A 422 12.01 -4.72 10.96
CA TRP A 422 11.55 -3.45 10.43
C TRP A 422 12.22 -3.09 9.09
N SER A 423 13.48 -3.48 8.88
CA SER A 423 14.17 -3.27 7.60
C SER A 423 13.68 -4.19 6.46
N ARG A 424 13.09 -5.34 6.78
CA ARG A 424 12.65 -6.39 5.84
C ARG A 424 11.14 -6.44 5.67
N PHE A 425 10.41 -5.75 6.54
CA PHE A 425 8.97 -5.74 6.64
C PHE A 425 8.44 -4.40 6.11
N THR A 426 7.46 -4.46 5.22
CA THR A 426 6.78 -3.29 4.65
C THR A 426 7.73 -2.18 4.12
N PHE A 427 8.69 -2.56 3.27
CA PHE A 427 9.81 -1.70 2.82
C PHE A 427 9.41 -0.27 2.44
N HIS A 428 8.38 -0.12 1.60
CA HIS A 428 7.98 1.19 1.08
C HIS A 428 7.35 2.07 2.16
N TYR A 429 6.46 1.48 2.97
CA TYR A 429 5.83 2.17 4.08
C TYR A 429 6.85 2.58 5.15
N ARG A 430 7.83 1.71 5.44
CA ARG A 430 8.97 2.07 6.29
C ARG A 430 9.77 3.24 5.70
N GLU A 431 10.07 3.23 4.41
CA GLU A 431 10.78 4.35 3.77
C GLU A 431 10.00 5.66 3.91
N PHE A 432 8.68 5.62 3.72
CA PHE A 432 7.81 6.75 4.00
C PHE A 432 7.96 7.23 5.45
N LEU A 433 7.82 6.34 6.44
CA LEU A 433 7.97 6.70 7.86
C LEU A 433 9.33 7.33 8.16
N VAL A 434 10.40 6.77 7.58
CA VAL A 434 11.76 7.26 7.79
C VAL A 434 11.96 8.65 7.18
N ARG A 435 11.49 8.87 5.95
CA ARG A 435 11.65 10.16 5.25
C ARG A 435 10.74 11.25 5.81
N ALA A 436 9.51 10.90 6.19
CA ALA A 436 8.51 11.84 6.67
C ALA A 436 8.65 12.18 8.16
N PHE A 437 9.10 11.23 9.00
CA PHE A 437 9.15 11.39 10.46
C PHE A 437 10.57 11.25 11.02
N TYR A 438 11.25 10.14 10.72
CA TYR A 438 12.53 9.84 11.37
C TYR A 438 13.59 10.90 11.03
N TYR A 439 13.91 11.13 9.76
CA TYR A 439 14.97 12.05 9.37
C TYR A 439 14.71 13.50 9.81
N PRO A 440 13.49 14.06 9.62
CA PRO A 440 13.20 15.40 10.12
C PRO A 440 13.43 15.56 11.62
N VAL A 441 13.06 14.56 12.43
CA VAL A 441 13.26 14.60 13.88
C VAL A 441 14.73 14.40 14.24
N PHE A 442 15.36 13.38 13.66
CA PHE A 442 16.75 13.01 13.90
C PHE A 442 17.73 14.13 13.57
N PHE A 443 17.53 14.86 12.47
CA PHE A 443 18.43 15.94 12.06
C PHE A 443 18.11 17.28 12.73
N LYS A 444 16.94 17.45 13.35
CA LYS A 444 16.53 18.72 13.95
C LYS A 444 16.71 18.77 15.47
N PHE A 445 16.37 17.69 16.18
CA PHE A 445 16.30 17.67 17.64
C PHE A 445 17.46 16.89 18.27
N PHE A 446 17.76 17.19 19.55
CA PHE A 446 18.70 16.44 20.41
C PHE A 446 20.09 16.15 19.81
N LYS A 447 20.63 17.07 18.99
CA LYS A 447 21.92 16.87 18.27
C LYS A 447 23.11 16.51 19.16
N GLY A 448 23.12 16.95 20.42
CA GLY A 448 24.16 16.65 21.40
C GLY A 448 24.00 15.34 22.18
N HIS A 449 22.87 14.62 22.03
CA HIS A 449 22.56 13.41 22.80
C HIS A 449 22.14 12.27 21.87
N THR A 450 23.09 11.44 21.44
CA THR A 450 22.88 10.38 20.44
C THR A 450 21.73 9.43 20.80
N HIS A 451 21.68 8.94 22.05
CA HIS A 451 20.62 8.03 22.49
C HIS A 451 19.24 8.68 22.45
N LEU A 452 19.11 9.89 23.01
CA LEU A 452 17.84 10.62 23.02
C LEU A 452 17.39 10.97 21.59
N ARG A 453 18.33 11.32 20.71
CA ARG A 453 18.06 11.59 19.29
C ARG A 453 17.49 10.37 18.57
N ILE A 454 18.10 9.21 18.76
CA ILE A 454 17.63 7.94 18.19
C ILE A 454 16.25 7.60 18.75
N PHE A 455 16.10 7.59 20.08
CA PHE A 455 14.83 7.32 20.74
C PHE A 455 13.70 8.22 20.23
N THR A 456 13.88 9.55 20.21
CA THR A 456 12.83 10.46 19.75
C THR A 456 12.52 10.28 18.26
N ALA A 457 13.53 10.06 17.41
CA ALA A 457 13.32 9.82 15.99
C ALA A 457 12.57 8.50 15.72
N THR A 458 12.95 7.44 16.42
CA THR A 458 12.28 6.13 16.35
C THR A 458 10.85 6.23 16.85
N MET A 459 10.59 6.88 17.99
CA MET A 459 9.23 7.10 18.49
C MET A 459 8.39 7.97 17.52
N ALA A 460 8.97 9.00 16.91
CA ALA A 460 8.27 9.80 15.92
C ALA A 460 7.84 8.98 14.69
N ALA A 461 8.68 8.04 14.23
CA ALA A 461 8.37 7.21 13.06
C ALA A 461 7.51 5.99 13.40
N ALA A 462 7.99 5.13 14.31
CA ALA A 462 7.37 3.85 14.64
C ALA A 462 6.13 3.98 15.54
N CYS A 463 6.02 5.06 16.33
CA CYS A 463 4.83 5.32 17.16
C CYS A 463 3.89 6.31 16.47
N PHE A 464 4.26 7.60 16.39
CA PHE A 464 3.36 8.63 15.88
C PHE A 464 3.05 8.49 14.39
N GLY A 465 4.09 8.30 13.58
CA GLY A 465 3.95 8.08 12.14
C GLY A 465 3.06 6.86 11.87
N ASN A 466 3.33 5.73 12.51
CA ASN A 466 2.56 4.51 12.30
C ASN A 466 1.11 4.57 12.81
N LEU A 467 0.85 5.25 13.94
CA LEU A 467 -0.51 5.47 14.44
C LEU A 467 -1.32 6.35 13.49
N ILE A 468 -0.79 7.53 13.17
CA ILE A 468 -1.49 8.52 12.35
C ILE A 468 -1.62 8.04 10.91
N TRP A 469 -0.55 7.48 10.33
CA TRP A 469 -0.50 7.17 8.90
C TRP A 469 -0.70 5.72 8.55
N GLY A 470 -0.54 4.81 9.50
CA GLY A 470 -0.74 3.39 9.28
C GLY A 470 -2.17 3.00 9.59
N HIS A 471 -2.71 3.42 10.74
CA HIS A 471 -3.98 2.88 11.24
C HIS A 471 -5.11 3.90 11.22
N MET A 472 -4.88 5.16 11.61
CA MET A 472 -5.95 6.17 11.55
C MET A 472 -6.38 6.45 10.10
N THR A 473 -5.43 6.59 9.19
CA THR A 473 -5.72 6.68 7.76
C THR A 473 -6.41 5.43 7.25
N GLU A 474 -6.01 4.25 7.73
CA GLU A 474 -6.60 3.01 7.24
C GLU A 474 -8.08 2.90 7.65
N ALA A 475 -8.34 3.08 8.95
CA ALA A 475 -9.66 3.04 9.53
C ALA A 475 -10.59 4.12 8.98
N VAL A 476 -10.06 5.30 8.63
CA VAL A 476 -10.89 6.46 8.27
C VAL A 476 -10.99 6.66 6.75
N PHE A 477 -9.95 6.33 5.97
CA PHE A 477 -9.98 6.43 4.50
C PHE A 477 -10.55 5.20 3.83
N TYR A 478 -10.37 4.00 4.39
CA TYR A 478 -10.77 2.77 3.71
C TYR A 478 -12.02 2.12 4.32
N SER A 479 -12.26 2.30 5.62
CA SER A 479 -13.44 1.74 6.31
C SER A 479 -14.55 2.77 6.58
N GLY A 480 -14.34 4.03 6.16
CA GLY A 480 -15.32 5.11 6.24
C GLY A 480 -14.99 6.16 7.31
N VAL A 481 -15.41 7.41 7.03
CA VAL A 481 -15.21 8.54 7.93
C VAL A 481 -16.22 8.45 9.08
N ASN A 482 -15.80 7.88 10.22
CA ASN A 482 -16.57 7.89 11.46
C ASN A 482 -15.70 8.35 12.65
N ARG A 483 -16.27 9.17 13.52
CA ARG A 483 -15.68 9.53 14.82
C ARG A 483 -15.25 8.30 15.64
N ASN A 484 -16.03 7.23 15.63
CA ASN A 484 -15.71 5.98 16.33
C ASN A 484 -14.44 5.33 15.77
N SER A 485 -14.23 5.35 14.45
CA SER A 485 -13.02 4.79 13.82
C SER A 485 -11.74 5.48 14.29
N ILE A 486 -11.81 6.79 14.56
CA ILE A 486 -10.68 7.56 15.13
C ILE A 486 -10.39 7.10 16.55
N PHE A 487 -11.41 6.98 17.40
CA PHE A 487 -11.21 6.54 18.79
C PHE A 487 -10.70 5.11 18.88
N ILE A 488 -11.23 4.20 18.05
CA ILE A 488 -10.74 2.81 17.96
C ILE A 488 -9.24 2.82 17.62
N SER A 489 -8.84 3.58 16.59
CA SER A 489 -7.42 3.69 16.20
C SER A 489 -6.54 4.26 17.31
N LEU A 490 -7.03 5.26 18.06
CA LEU A 490 -6.30 5.85 19.19
C LEU A 490 -6.18 4.89 20.37
N ASN A 491 -7.18 4.04 20.62
CA ASN A 491 -7.12 3.02 21.68
C ASN A 491 -6.08 1.94 21.40
N GLN A 492 -5.65 1.77 20.15
CA GLN A 492 -4.55 0.88 19.75
C GLN A 492 -3.16 1.46 20.07
N TRP A 493 -3.06 2.62 20.74
CA TRP A 493 -1.78 3.25 21.12
C TRP A 493 -0.73 2.32 21.76
N PRO A 494 -1.08 1.31 22.60
CA PRO A 494 -0.07 0.47 23.24
C PRO A 494 0.75 -0.34 22.24
N TYR A 495 0.14 -0.80 21.14
CA TYR A 495 0.84 -1.48 20.05
C TYR A 495 1.99 -0.64 19.52
N PHE A 496 1.71 0.63 19.21
CA PHE A 496 2.68 1.56 18.63
C PHE A 496 3.80 1.95 19.59
N VAL A 497 3.47 2.13 20.87
CA VAL A 497 4.46 2.43 21.90
C VAL A 497 5.37 1.23 22.12
N LEU A 498 4.81 0.02 22.25
CA LEU A 498 5.61 -1.19 22.42
C LEU A 498 6.50 -1.41 21.18
N LEU A 499 5.96 -1.30 19.97
CA LEU A 499 6.75 -1.39 18.73
C LEU A 499 7.94 -0.41 18.73
N GLY A 500 7.69 0.87 19.02
CA GLY A 500 8.74 1.90 19.06
C GLY A 500 9.79 1.65 20.14
N LEU A 501 9.38 1.19 21.33
CA LEU A 501 10.28 0.80 22.41
C LEU A 501 11.12 -0.42 22.05
N GLY A 502 10.51 -1.45 21.46
CA GLY A 502 11.21 -2.67 21.04
C GLY A 502 12.26 -2.41 19.95
N ILE A 503 11.92 -1.57 18.96
CA ILE A 503 12.87 -1.13 17.94
C ILE A 503 14.01 -0.33 18.60
N THR A 504 13.69 0.64 19.46
CA THR A 504 14.72 1.48 20.10
C THR A 504 15.65 0.65 20.98
N ALA A 505 15.11 -0.29 21.77
CA ALA A 505 15.90 -1.21 22.58
C ALA A 505 16.85 -2.05 21.70
N SER A 506 16.35 -2.51 20.54
CA SER A 506 17.17 -3.23 19.56
C SER A 506 18.26 -2.35 18.94
N GLU A 507 17.97 -1.09 18.61
CA GLU A 507 18.96 -0.12 18.12
C GLU A 507 20.05 0.14 19.16
N PHE A 508 19.67 0.37 20.42
CA PHE A 508 20.62 0.58 21.52
C PHE A 508 21.48 -0.64 21.78
N TRP A 509 20.90 -1.83 21.75
CA TRP A 509 21.69 -3.06 21.86
C TRP A 509 22.68 -3.18 20.70
N LEU A 510 22.27 -2.92 19.46
CA LEU A 510 23.16 -2.96 18.29
C LEU A 510 24.29 -1.91 18.34
N LEU A 511 24.05 -0.75 18.94
CA LEU A 511 25.09 0.27 19.14
C LEU A 511 26.18 -0.16 20.12
N HIS A 512 25.80 -0.85 21.20
CA HIS A 512 26.75 -1.29 22.23
C HIS A 512 27.35 -2.67 21.95
N LYS A 513 26.69 -3.48 21.12
CA LYS A 513 27.16 -4.82 20.76
C LYS A 513 28.48 -4.73 20.00
N LYS A 514 29.49 -5.46 20.46
CA LYS A 514 30.73 -5.67 19.70
C LYS A 514 30.38 -6.28 18.35
N LYS A 515 30.82 -5.63 17.26
CA LYS A 515 30.60 -6.12 15.90
C LYS A 515 31.18 -7.54 15.78
N SER A 516 30.30 -8.52 15.63
CA SER A 516 30.70 -9.90 15.36
C SER A 516 30.93 -10.05 13.86
N PRO A 517 31.99 -10.75 13.43
CA PRO A 517 32.18 -11.09 12.03
C PRO A 517 31.18 -12.13 11.54
N ARG A 518 30.53 -12.88 12.46
CA ARG A 518 29.54 -13.90 12.12
C ARG A 518 28.28 -13.25 11.54
N ARG A 519 27.86 -13.73 10.38
CA ARG A 519 26.59 -13.34 9.76
C ARG A 519 25.45 -14.24 10.28
N PRO A 520 24.25 -13.71 10.56
CA PRO A 520 23.09 -14.54 10.87
C PRO A 520 22.83 -15.57 9.77
N TRP A 521 22.30 -16.74 10.15
CA TRP A 521 22.00 -17.88 9.27
C TRP A 521 23.24 -18.51 8.63
N THR A 522 24.41 -18.35 9.26
CA THR A 522 25.60 -19.15 8.90
C THR A 522 25.39 -20.58 9.40
N PRO A 523 25.63 -21.63 8.57
CA PRO A 523 25.45 -23.02 8.96
C PRO A 523 26.58 -23.45 9.91
N ASP A 524 26.50 -23.01 11.15
CA ASP A 524 27.45 -23.29 12.23
C ASP A 524 26.73 -23.73 13.51
N LYS A 525 27.49 -24.04 14.56
CA LYS A 525 26.94 -24.45 15.87
C LYS A 525 26.02 -23.43 16.54
N TYR A 526 25.94 -22.20 16.02
CA TYR A 526 25.10 -21.13 16.56
C TYR A 526 23.83 -20.91 15.74
N ILE A 527 23.55 -21.71 14.70
CA ILE A 527 22.31 -21.58 13.92
C ILE A 527 21.05 -21.68 14.78
N GLY A 528 21.07 -22.49 15.85
CA GLY A 528 19.97 -22.57 16.81
C GLY A 528 19.68 -21.24 17.52
N TRP A 529 20.71 -20.42 17.76
CA TRP A 529 20.52 -19.07 18.30
C TRP A 529 19.90 -18.12 17.30
N ASP A 530 20.19 -18.28 16.00
CA ASP A 530 19.53 -17.48 14.96
C ASP A 530 18.06 -17.84 14.84
N VAL A 531 17.73 -19.14 14.88
CA VAL A 531 16.35 -19.65 14.91
C VAL A 531 15.60 -19.10 16.12
N LEU A 532 16.17 -19.23 17.32
CA LEU A 532 15.56 -18.70 18.54
C LEU A 532 15.39 -17.17 18.47
N SER A 533 16.40 -16.45 18.00
CA SER A 533 16.34 -14.99 17.86
C SER A 533 15.27 -14.57 16.86
N ALA A 534 15.11 -15.32 15.76
CA ALA A 534 14.05 -15.08 14.77
C ALA A 534 12.67 -15.35 15.36
N TYR A 535 12.50 -16.48 16.04
CA TYR A 535 11.27 -16.79 16.76
C TYR A 535 10.91 -15.69 17.76
N VAL A 536 11.81 -15.32 18.66
CA VAL A 536 11.56 -14.26 19.67
C VAL A 536 11.22 -12.92 19.02
N THR A 537 11.90 -12.56 17.94
CA THR A 537 11.64 -11.32 17.19
C THR A 537 10.23 -11.30 16.59
N LEU A 538 9.87 -12.37 15.89
CA LEU A 538 8.57 -12.51 15.24
C LEU A 538 7.45 -12.65 16.27
N GLN A 539 7.68 -13.41 17.34
CA GLN A 539 6.72 -13.64 18.40
C GLN A 539 6.45 -12.37 19.19
N TYR A 540 7.48 -11.58 19.51
CA TYR A 540 7.27 -10.25 20.11
C TYR A 540 6.40 -9.38 19.22
N PHE A 541 6.72 -9.32 17.92
CA PHE A 541 5.94 -8.54 16.96
C PHE A 541 4.50 -9.07 16.85
N ALA A 542 4.30 -10.38 16.84
CA ALA A 542 2.98 -11.01 16.84
C ALA A 542 2.18 -10.70 18.12
N LEU A 543 2.80 -10.82 19.30
CA LEU A 543 2.16 -10.61 20.60
C LEU A 543 1.61 -9.19 20.76
N ILE A 544 2.33 -8.18 20.31
CA ILE A 544 1.85 -6.79 20.44
C ILE A 544 0.60 -6.52 19.58
N HIS A 545 0.28 -7.36 18.58
CA HIS A 545 -0.97 -7.23 17.81
C HIS A 545 -2.23 -7.55 18.62
N ILE A 546 -2.09 -8.10 19.84
CA ILE A 546 -3.21 -8.21 20.78
C ILE A 546 -3.87 -6.84 20.95
N PHE A 547 -3.12 -5.75 21.06
CA PHE A 547 -3.67 -4.41 21.23
C PHE A 547 -4.32 -3.81 19.97
N VAL A 548 -4.26 -4.50 18.82
CA VAL A 548 -4.86 -4.05 17.55
C VAL A 548 -6.12 -4.85 17.23
N TYR A 549 -6.09 -6.16 17.45
CA TYR A 549 -7.13 -7.10 17.03
C TYR A 549 -7.88 -7.73 18.21
N THR A 550 -8.33 -6.91 19.17
CA THR A 550 -9.17 -7.35 20.29
C THR A 550 -10.66 -7.30 19.98
N ALA A 551 -11.44 -8.07 20.73
CA ALA A 551 -12.89 -7.99 20.71
C ALA A 551 -13.39 -6.57 21.03
N PRO A 552 -14.49 -6.10 20.42
CA PRO A 552 -15.07 -4.78 20.70
C PRO A 552 -15.41 -4.55 22.18
N GLU A 553 -15.78 -5.60 22.91
CA GLU A 553 -16.13 -5.56 24.34
C GLU A 553 -14.90 -5.61 25.26
N ALA A 554 -13.72 -5.96 24.73
CA ALA A 554 -12.52 -6.10 25.53
C ALA A 554 -12.02 -4.75 26.04
N THR A 555 -11.70 -4.69 27.34
CA THR A 555 -11.04 -3.51 27.90
C THR A 555 -9.55 -3.53 27.60
N LEU A 556 -8.90 -2.38 27.76
CA LEU A 556 -7.43 -2.32 27.69
C LEU A 556 -6.77 -3.22 28.74
N ALA A 557 -7.38 -3.37 29.92
CA ALA A 557 -6.89 -4.26 30.97
C ALA A 557 -6.92 -5.73 30.53
N ASP A 558 -7.96 -6.16 29.82
CA ASP A 558 -8.07 -7.52 29.27
C ASP A 558 -6.99 -7.78 28.23
N SER A 559 -6.73 -6.80 27.36
CA SER A 559 -5.64 -6.85 26.38
C SER A 559 -4.27 -7.01 27.05
N PHE A 560 -4.02 -6.26 28.14
CA PHE A 560 -2.79 -6.41 28.92
C PHE A 560 -2.69 -7.77 29.61
N ARG A 561 -3.78 -8.30 30.17
CA ARG A 561 -3.80 -9.64 30.78
C ARG A 561 -3.49 -10.72 29.75
N LEU A 562 -4.06 -10.65 28.54
CA LEU A 562 -3.74 -11.56 27.44
C LEU A 562 -2.27 -11.46 27.01
N PHE A 563 -1.76 -10.23 26.86
CA PHE A 563 -0.36 -10.00 26.53
C PHE A 563 0.60 -10.61 27.57
N LEU A 564 0.31 -10.40 28.85
CA LEU A 564 1.10 -10.95 29.96
C LEU A 564 0.96 -12.47 30.08
N THR A 565 -0.22 -13.02 29.79
CA THR A 565 -0.44 -14.47 29.69
C THR A 565 0.44 -15.08 28.61
N GLY A 566 0.60 -14.43 27.45
CA GLY A 566 1.55 -14.83 26.42
C GLY A 566 3.01 -14.86 26.88
N LEU A 567 3.36 -14.04 27.88
CA LEU A 567 4.68 -14.02 28.53
C LEU A 567 4.81 -15.00 29.71
N GLY A 568 3.75 -15.80 29.99
CA GLY A 568 3.73 -16.75 31.11
C GLY A 568 3.33 -16.15 32.47
N ILE A 569 2.76 -14.95 32.47
CA ILE A 569 2.31 -14.26 33.69
C ILE A 569 0.78 -14.37 33.78
N HIS A 570 0.30 -15.12 34.76
CA HIS A 570 -1.13 -15.38 34.99
C HIS A 570 -1.68 -14.54 36.15
N PHE A 571 -2.96 -14.17 36.09
CA PHE A 571 -3.66 -13.30 37.04
C PHE A 571 -4.89 -13.97 37.64
#